data_AF-A0A5S9IUN2-F1
#
_entry.id   AF-A0A5S9IUN2-F1
#
_cell.length_a   1.000
_cell.length_b   1.000
_cell.length_c   1.000
_cell.angle_alpha   90.00
_cell.angle_beta   90.00
_cell.angle_gamma   90.00
#
_symmetry.space_group_name_H-M   'P 1'
#
loop_
_entity.id
_entity.type
_entity.pdbx_description
1 polymer ?
#
loop_
_entity_poly.entity_id
_entity_poly.type
_entity_poly.pdbx_seq_one_letter_code
_entity_poly.pdbx_strand_id
1 'polypeptide(L)'
;MLDEGVTFSLGKWKVNGYSAASRVTWLVIPQLNSIFDIGWCIEQMRYIPRVFLSHLHQDHCIALPTWISWRQKFLPQIPQVYVPKKSVQQTKDFVHSICVAEDYDMKYEIIGLDEGDRVEIEKNRVVEAFYTTHFLPTIGFMVKEKRKKLRSDFQGKTSDEIRAAIRSGEDVHEHNEVPIFCYTSDTDTDLFARRPDILDAEILITECSHVENYLQYDPSITPPDNRVTHNTLAQLAPILENFTGKTLAFCHLPRKFEMCNLHMYILPRLPQQQRDKLCLVPYRSRYPRHIYAEATSPPENEITTTPLQFCENTSEEIVYHWQDNFITHNSALQLYEDAYYHFLQDNHQVCDWLVKKAADIFEKNPTDTKDRTHYNVEASSVQCIAIRRVLLRLGKWFNGKRLIAIGDVRSEGYVLSSHVVPFHESQHIVSAPQQKDILTNSVANFWHSNRYTPPPANQ
;
A
#
# COMPACT_ATOMS: atom_id res chain seq x y z
N MET A 1 1.61 17.04 7.68
CA MET A 1 0.87 16.88 8.94
C MET A 1 -0.18 15.80 8.67
N LEU A 2 -0.22 14.74 9.49
CA LEU A 2 -0.99 13.50 9.28
C LEU A 2 -2.40 13.63 9.87
N ASP A 3 -3.01 14.81 9.76
CA ASP A 3 -3.94 15.32 10.79
C ASP A 3 -5.11 14.39 11.11
N GLU A 4 -5.64 13.65 10.12
CA GLU A 4 -6.74 12.70 10.32
C GLU A 4 -6.55 11.35 9.61
N GLY A 5 -5.36 11.07 9.07
CA GLY A 5 -5.11 9.93 8.20
C GLY A 5 -5.99 9.91 6.94
N VAL A 6 -6.28 8.72 6.42
CA VAL A 6 -7.15 8.52 5.25
C VAL A 6 -8.13 7.40 5.54
N THR A 7 -9.42 7.68 5.38
CA THR A 7 -10.46 6.64 5.40
C THR A 7 -10.48 5.90 4.06
N PHE A 8 -10.41 4.57 4.11
CA PHE A 8 -10.44 3.69 2.95
C PHE A 8 -11.26 2.43 3.23
N SER A 9 -11.55 1.68 2.17
CA SER A 9 -12.24 0.39 2.29
C SER A 9 -11.21 -0.73 2.37
N LEU A 10 -11.29 -1.54 3.43
CA LEU A 10 -10.54 -2.77 3.59
C LEU A 10 -11.52 -3.93 3.50
N GLY A 11 -11.71 -4.44 2.28
CA GLY A 11 -12.80 -5.36 1.97
C GLY A 11 -14.16 -4.74 2.33
N LYS A 12 -14.89 -5.40 3.24
CA LYS A 12 -16.20 -4.93 3.73
C LYS A 12 -16.13 -3.86 4.82
N TRP A 13 -14.93 -3.50 5.30
CA TRP A 13 -14.77 -2.57 6.42
C TRP A 13 -14.34 -1.18 5.96
N LYS A 14 -14.81 -0.16 6.68
CA LYS A 14 -14.31 1.22 6.58
C LYS A 14 -13.28 1.43 7.67
N VAL A 15 -12.05 1.66 7.25
CA VAL A 15 -10.87 1.78 8.11
C VAL A 15 -10.29 3.17 7.93
N ASN A 16 -9.83 3.79 9.00
CA ASN A 16 -8.94 4.95 8.91
C ASN A 16 -7.54 4.49 9.27
N GLY A 17 -6.54 4.85 8.47
CA GLY A 17 -5.20 4.33 8.69
C GLY A 17 -4.13 5.14 8.00
N TYR A 18 -2.92 4.98 8.51
CA TYR A 18 -1.71 5.38 7.83
C TYR A 18 -0.59 4.42 8.19
N SER A 19 0.21 4.00 7.20
CA SER A 19 1.37 3.15 7.46
C SER A 19 2.50 3.42 6.47
N ALA A 20 3.62 3.88 6.98
CA ALA A 20 4.86 4.09 6.24
C ALA A 20 6.05 3.72 7.12
N ALA A 21 6.91 2.87 6.58
CA ALA A 21 8.04 2.29 7.30
C ALA A 21 8.92 3.34 7.99
N SER A 22 9.28 3.07 9.24
CA SER A 22 10.14 3.92 10.07
C SER A 22 9.60 5.34 10.29
N ARG A 23 8.31 5.58 10.03
CA ARG A 23 7.69 6.89 10.17
C ARG A 23 6.48 6.82 11.08
N VAL A 24 5.50 6.02 10.70
CA VAL A 24 4.25 5.88 11.45
C VAL A 24 3.42 4.71 10.91
N THR A 25 2.86 3.90 11.80
CA THR A 25 1.85 2.88 11.52
C THR A 25 0.73 2.94 12.56
N TRP A 26 -0.51 3.00 12.07
CA TRP A 26 -1.71 2.85 12.87
C TRP A 26 -2.92 2.53 11.98
N LEU A 27 -3.89 1.81 12.55
CA LEU A 27 -5.15 1.46 11.92
C LEU A 27 -6.29 1.58 12.93
N VAL A 28 -7.26 2.44 12.65
CA VAL A 28 -8.52 2.54 13.39
C VAL A 28 -9.58 1.73 12.66
N ILE A 29 -10.09 0.68 13.31
CA ILE A 29 -11.14 -0.19 12.78
C ILE A 29 -12.36 -0.11 13.70
N PRO A 30 -13.30 0.83 13.46
CA PRO A 30 -14.47 1.01 14.32
C PRO A 30 -15.34 -0.24 14.44
N GLN A 31 -15.42 -1.06 13.38
CA GLN A 31 -16.19 -2.31 13.34
C GLN A 31 -15.64 -3.39 14.27
N LEU A 32 -14.41 -3.23 14.76
CA LEU A 32 -13.79 -4.08 15.77
C LEU A 32 -13.67 -3.36 17.12
N ASN A 33 -14.15 -2.11 17.21
CA ASN A 33 -13.94 -1.24 18.36
C ASN A 33 -12.46 -1.22 18.79
N SER A 34 -11.53 -1.20 17.83
CA SER A 34 -10.11 -1.42 18.11
C SER A 34 -9.18 -0.57 17.23
N ILE A 35 -8.06 -0.18 17.82
CA ILE A 35 -6.91 0.42 17.13
C ILE A 35 -5.80 -0.63 17.05
N PHE A 36 -5.16 -0.81 15.89
CA PHE A 36 -3.96 -1.64 15.73
C PHE A 36 -2.76 -0.74 15.46
N ASP A 37 -1.80 -0.75 16.39
CA ASP A 37 -0.71 0.23 16.52
C ASP A 37 -1.17 1.69 16.60
N ILE A 38 -0.33 2.54 17.18
CA ILE A 38 -0.65 3.94 17.48
C ILE A 38 0.58 4.85 17.33
N GLY A 39 1.22 4.79 16.15
CA GLY A 39 2.32 5.69 15.80
C GLY A 39 1.94 7.17 15.73
N TRP A 40 0.65 7.50 15.63
CA TRP A 40 0.12 8.86 15.64
C TRP A 40 -1.29 8.85 16.20
N CYS A 41 -1.70 9.93 16.88
CA CYS A 41 -3.04 10.05 17.44
C CYS A 41 -3.85 11.08 16.65
N ILE A 42 -5.06 10.68 16.25
CA ILE A 42 -6.04 11.53 15.55
C ILE A 42 -7.31 11.65 16.38
N GLU A 43 -8.18 12.63 16.09
CA GLU A 43 -9.38 12.85 16.91
C GLU A 43 -10.28 11.62 16.97
N GLN A 44 -10.45 10.90 15.86
CA GLN A 44 -11.30 9.71 15.79
C GLN A 44 -10.95 8.64 16.83
N MET A 45 -9.67 8.53 17.21
CA MET A 45 -9.19 7.50 18.15
C MET A 45 -9.75 7.65 19.56
N ARG A 46 -10.21 8.85 19.95
CA ARG A 46 -10.79 9.12 21.28
C ARG A 46 -12.07 8.32 21.55
N TYR A 47 -12.75 7.86 20.49
CA TYR A 47 -13.98 7.08 20.57
C TYR A 47 -13.75 5.56 20.60
N ILE A 48 -12.50 5.10 20.52
CA ILE A 48 -12.18 3.67 20.44
C ILE A 48 -11.69 3.16 21.81
N PRO A 49 -12.23 2.05 22.34
CA PRO A 49 -11.96 1.60 23.72
C PRO A 49 -10.58 1.01 23.96
N ARG A 50 -9.92 0.51 22.91
CA ARG A 50 -8.72 -0.30 23.08
C ARG A 50 -7.71 -0.14 21.96
N VAL A 51 -6.45 -0.33 22.32
CA VAL A 51 -5.30 -0.41 21.41
C VAL A 51 -4.71 -1.81 21.51
N PHE A 52 -4.51 -2.46 20.36
CA PHE A 52 -3.67 -3.63 20.19
C PHE A 52 -2.33 -3.16 19.61
N LEU A 53 -1.31 -3.11 20.46
CA LEU A 53 0.01 -2.62 20.11
C LEU A 53 0.92 -3.81 19.83
N SER A 54 1.48 -3.86 18.62
CA SER A 54 2.32 -4.98 18.18
C SER A 54 3.67 -5.00 18.86
N HIS A 55 4.33 -3.84 18.99
CA HIS A 55 5.65 -3.66 19.62
C HIS A 55 5.95 -2.19 19.96
N LEU A 56 7.13 -1.93 20.54
CA LEU A 56 7.53 -0.61 21.07
C LEU A 56 8.51 0.18 20.18
N HIS A 57 8.53 -0.05 18.87
CA HIS A 57 9.18 0.94 18.00
C HIS A 57 8.36 2.23 17.96
N GLN A 58 9.06 3.36 17.86
CA GLN A 58 8.47 4.69 17.95
C GLN A 58 7.32 4.88 16.96
N ASP A 59 7.50 4.45 15.72
CA ASP A 59 6.51 4.57 14.66
C ASP A 59 5.27 3.70 14.87
N HIS A 60 5.24 2.83 15.89
CA HIS A 60 4.08 2.02 16.26
C HIS A 60 3.45 2.44 17.60
N CYS A 61 4.16 3.13 18.50
CA CYS A 61 3.65 3.37 19.85
C CYS A 61 3.67 4.82 20.34
N ILE A 62 4.34 5.75 19.64
CA ILE A 62 4.70 7.05 20.23
C ILE A 62 3.49 7.88 20.69
N ALA A 63 2.31 7.70 20.10
CA ALA A 63 1.13 8.48 20.44
C ALA A 63 0.24 7.83 21.52
N LEU A 64 0.69 6.72 22.12
CA LEU A 64 -0.06 6.00 23.15
C LEU A 64 -0.44 6.88 24.36
N PRO A 65 0.48 7.66 25.00
CA PRO A 65 0.11 8.48 26.16
C PRO A 65 -0.91 9.57 25.80
N THR A 66 -0.75 10.20 24.63
CA THR A 66 -1.71 11.19 24.12
C THR A 66 -3.11 10.60 23.96
N TRP A 67 -3.23 9.41 23.37
CA TRP A 67 -4.50 8.72 23.23
C TRP A 67 -5.15 8.39 24.58
N ILE A 68 -4.37 7.88 25.55
CA ILE A 68 -4.86 7.60 26.91
C ILE A 68 -5.44 8.88 27.54
N SER A 69 -4.71 9.99 27.48
CA SER A 69 -5.13 11.29 28.01
C SER A 69 -6.42 11.78 27.35
N TRP A 70 -6.49 11.74 26.01
CA TRP A 70 -7.66 12.20 25.26
C TRP A 70 -8.89 11.34 25.55
N ARG A 71 -8.74 10.02 25.46
CA ARG A 71 -9.84 9.06 25.54
C ARG A 71 -10.60 9.10 26.86
N GLN A 72 -9.90 9.33 27.98
CA GLN A 72 -10.51 9.48 29.31
C GLN A 72 -11.57 10.58 29.39
N LYS A 73 -11.49 11.61 28.53
CA LYS A 73 -12.46 12.71 28.50
C LYS A 73 -13.74 12.37 27.73
N PHE A 74 -13.71 11.33 26.88
CA PHE A 74 -14.81 11.03 25.95
C PHE A 74 -15.56 9.75 26.28
N LEU A 75 -14.90 8.77 26.92
CA LEU A 75 -15.52 7.49 27.24
C LEU A 75 -15.25 7.09 28.70
N PRO A 76 -16.26 6.59 29.42
CA PRO A 76 -16.13 6.26 30.83
C PRO A 76 -15.33 4.96 31.08
N GLN A 77 -15.19 4.10 30.07
CA GLN A 77 -14.43 2.85 30.21
C GLN A 77 -12.92 3.14 30.21
N ILE A 78 -12.21 2.52 31.16
CA ILE A 78 -10.75 2.58 31.27
C ILE A 78 -10.12 2.19 29.92
N PRO A 79 -9.21 3.00 29.35
CA PRO A 79 -8.45 2.65 28.16
C PRO A 79 -7.72 1.31 28.35
N GLN A 80 -7.93 0.36 27.45
CA GLN A 80 -7.23 -0.93 27.47
C GLN A 80 -6.13 -0.95 26.40
N VAL A 81 -4.91 -1.29 26.83
CA VAL A 81 -3.74 -1.38 25.96
C VAL A 81 -3.20 -2.79 26.02
N TYR A 82 -3.35 -3.52 24.92
CA TYR A 82 -2.82 -4.87 24.77
C TYR A 82 -1.44 -4.80 24.13
N VAL A 83 -0.44 -5.40 24.77
CA VAL A 83 0.98 -5.35 24.35
C VAL A 83 1.61 -6.73 24.41
N PRO A 84 2.76 -6.99 23.77
CA PRO A 84 3.55 -8.19 24.07
C PRO A 84 3.81 -8.28 25.58
N LYS A 85 3.62 -9.46 26.18
CA LYS A 85 3.79 -9.63 27.63
C LYS A 85 5.15 -9.18 28.15
N LYS A 86 6.20 -9.39 27.35
CA LYS A 86 7.58 -8.94 27.63
C LYS A 86 7.77 -7.42 27.60
N SER A 87 6.79 -6.68 27.08
CA SER A 87 6.84 -5.22 26.90
C SER A 87 5.95 -4.46 27.91
N VAL A 88 5.26 -5.16 28.82
CA VAL A 88 4.32 -4.55 29.78
C VAL A 88 4.98 -3.47 30.63
N GLN A 89 6.15 -3.77 31.21
CA GLN A 89 6.82 -2.83 32.11
C GLN A 89 7.34 -1.61 31.34
N GLN A 90 8.00 -1.82 30.20
CA GLN A 90 8.48 -0.74 29.34
C GLN A 90 7.35 0.16 28.86
N THR A 91 6.16 -0.40 28.59
CA THR A 91 4.97 0.38 28.21
C THR A 91 4.48 1.22 29.39
N LYS A 92 4.45 0.65 30.61
CA LYS A 92 4.09 1.41 31.83
C LYS A 92 5.06 2.56 32.08
N ASP A 93 6.36 2.30 31.97
CA ASP A 93 7.41 3.30 32.18
C ASP A 93 7.30 4.43 31.14
N PHE A 94 7.00 4.08 29.88
CA PHE A 94 6.76 5.05 28.82
C PHE A 94 5.58 5.98 29.14
N VAL A 95 4.42 5.43 29.51
CA VAL A 95 3.25 6.26 29.86
C VAL A 95 3.51 7.05 31.15
N HIS A 96 4.16 6.45 32.15
CA HIS A 96 4.51 7.10 33.41
C HIS A 96 5.41 8.32 33.20
N SER A 97 6.36 8.26 32.27
CA SER A 97 7.24 9.40 31.95
C SER A 97 6.46 10.64 31.53
N ILE A 98 5.37 10.46 30.77
CA ILE A 98 4.48 11.54 30.36
C ILE A 98 3.60 12.00 31.54
N CYS A 99 3.11 11.08 32.36
CA CYS A 99 2.32 11.44 33.56
C CYS A 99 3.14 12.35 34.50
N VAL A 100 4.43 12.05 34.69
CA VAL A 100 5.34 12.89 35.49
C VAL A 100 5.55 14.26 34.85
N ALA A 101 5.75 14.31 33.53
CA ALA A 101 5.98 15.56 32.81
C ALA A 101 4.74 16.48 32.81
N GLU A 102 3.54 15.90 32.74
CA GLU A 102 2.27 16.64 32.74
C GLU A 102 1.72 16.93 34.14
N ASP A 103 2.34 16.39 35.20
CA ASP A 103 1.78 16.37 36.57
C ASP A 103 0.32 15.87 36.59
N TYR A 104 0.06 14.80 35.83
CA TYR A 104 -1.27 14.26 35.61
C TYR A 104 -1.25 12.73 35.60
N ASP A 105 -1.92 12.13 36.58
CA ASP A 105 -2.05 10.68 36.68
C ASP A 105 -3.16 10.14 35.77
N MET A 106 -2.75 9.45 34.71
CA MET A 106 -3.66 8.87 33.72
C MET A 106 -4.18 7.51 34.18
N LYS A 107 -5.48 7.26 34.04
CA LYS A 107 -6.08 5.93 34.29
C LYS A 107 -6.08 5.11 33.01
N TYR A 108 -5.43 3.95 33.06
CA TYR A 108 -5.34 3.00 31.95
C TYR A 108 -5.05 1.59 32.47
N GLU A 109 -5.27 0.59 31.61
CA GLU A 109 -4.92 -0.80 31.85
C GLU A 109 -3.96 -1.28 30.76
N ILE A 110 -2.76 -1.72 31.14
CA ILE A 110 -1.81 -2.38 30.22
C ILE A 110 -1.88 -3.88 30.47
N ILE A 111 -2.25 -4.63 29.44
CA ILE A 111 -2.48 -6.06 29.45
C ILE A 111 -1.46 -6.73 28.56
N GLY A 112 -0.61 -7.59 29.14
CA GLY A 112 0.39 -8.36 28.39
C GLY A 112 -0.21 -9.61 27.77
N LEU A 113 0.06 -9.83 26.49
CA LEU A 113 -0.36 -11.01 25.73
C LEU A 113 0.85 -11.86 25.33
N ASP A 114 0.73 -13.17 25.55
CA ASP A 114 1.58 -14.21 24.97
C ASP A 114 0.91 -14.84 23.73
N GLU A 115 1.65 -15.70 23.04
CA GLU A 115 1.12 -16.47 21.92
C GLU A 115 -0.07 -17.34 22.33
N GLY A 116 -1.16 -17.24 21.58
CA GLY A 116 -2.41 -17.97 21.83
C GLY A 116 -3.35 -17.29 22.82
N ASP A 117 -2.93 -16.21 23.50
CA ASP A 117 -3.81 -15.46 24.39
C ASP A 117 -4.97 -14.84 23.61
N ARG A 118 -6.15 -14.84 24.24
CA ARG A 118 -7.43 -14.49 23.61
C ARG A 118 -8.11 -13.35 24.36
N VAL A 119 -8.54 -12.33 23.61
CA VAL A 119 -9.26 -11.15 24.10
C VAL A 119 -10.63 -11.09 23.45
N GLU A 120 -11.69 -11.25 24.24
CA GLU A 120 -13.05 -11.06 23.74
C GLU A 120 -13.32 -9.56 23.52
N ILE A 121 -13.49 -9.16 22.26
CA ILE A 121 -13.74 -7.76 21.89
C ILE A 121 -15.23 -7.46 21.73
N GLU A 122 -16.01 -8.49 21.37
CA GLU A 122 -17.47 -8.51 21.22
C GLU A 122 -17.99 -9.94 21.48
N LYS A 123 -19.29 -10.10 21.74
CA LYS A 123 -19.92 -11.40 22.09
C LYS A 123 -19.57 -12.56 21.12
N ASN A 124 -19.38 -12.26 19.84
CA ASN A 124 -19.06 -13.24 18.80
C ASN A 124 -17.68 -13.03 18.17
N ARG A 125 -16.81 -12.19 18.74
CA ARG A 125 -15.48 -11.91 18.18
C ARG A 125 -14.39 -11.91 19.24
N VAL A 126 -13.32 -12.61 18.91
CA VAL A 126 -12.12 -12.73 19.75
C VAL A 126 -10.89 -12.31 18.95
N VAL A 127 -9.97 -11.62 19.60
CA VAL A 127 -8.62 -11.37 19.09
C VAL A 127 -7.69 -12.39 19.73
N GLU A 128 -6.98 -13.15 18.90
CA GLU A 128 -5.93 -14.08 19.31
C GLU A 128 -4.57 -13.49 18.95
N ALA A 129 -3.67 -13.41 19.93
CA ALA A 129 -2.30 -12.93 19.72
C ALA A 129 -1.38 -14.06 19.23
N PHE A 130 -0.38 -13.72 18.43
CA PHE A 130 0.65 -14.66 17.98
C PHE A 130 2.00 -13.97 17.83
N TYR A 131 3.09 -14.70 18.06
CA TYR A 131 4.43 -14.10 17.95
C TYR A 131 4.85 -13.93 16.49
N THR A 132 5.42 -12.77 16.19
CA THR A 132 6.08 -12.48 14.92
C THR A 132 7.60 -12.46 15.11
N THR A 133 8.36 -12.35 14.02
CA THR A 133 9.83 -12.30 14.10
C THR A 133 10.32 -10.87 13.88
N HIS A 134 10.80 -10.20 14.94
CA HIS A 134 11.37 -8.85 14.87
C HIS A 134 12.43 -8.65 15.96
N PHE A 135 13.16 -7.53 15.91
CA PHE A 135 14.20 -7.23 16.89
C PHE A 135 13.66 -7.08 18.33
N LEU A 136 12.47 -6.49 18.48
CA LEU A 136 11.78 -6.37 19.76
C LEU A 136 10.75 -7.50 19.93
N PRO A 137 10.33 -7.81 21.16
CA PRO A 137 9.15 -8.65 21.38
C PRO A 137 7.96 -8.08 20.61
N THR A 138 7.47 -8.84 19.64
CA THR A 138 6.44 -8.40 18.69
C THR A 138 5.37 -9.45 18.56
N ILE A 139 4.12 -9.01 18.53
CA ILE A 139 2.94 -9.86 18.30
C ILE A 139 2.12 -9.33 17.13
N GLY A 140 1.54 -10.26 16.37
CA GLY A 140 0.43 -10.00 15.47
C GLY A 140 -0.91 -10.39 16.11
N PHE A 141 -1.99 -10.04 15.42
CA PHE A 141 -3.36 -10.21 15.94
C PHE A 141 -4.27 -10.85 14.88
N MET A 142 -4.95 -11.93 15.27
CA MET A 142 -5.95 -12.63 14.47
C MET A 142 -7.33 -12.44 15.09
N VAL A 143 -8.25 -11.80 14.38
CA VAL A 143 -9.65 -11.68 14.79
C VAL A 143 -10.42 -12.88 14.24
N LYS A 144 -11.01 -13.66 15.14
CA LYS A 144 -11.88 -14.78 14.82
C LYS A 144 -13.33 -14.45 15.16
N GLU A 145 -14.24 -14.72 14.22
CA GLU A 145 -15.68 -14.55 14.40
C GLU A 145 -16.34 -15.91 14.64
N LYS A 146 -17.05 -16.04 15.76
CA LYS A 146 -17.86 -17.22 16.09
C LYS A 146 -19.11 -17.22 15.22
N ARG A 147 -19.21 -18.19 14.31
CA ARG A 147 -20.38 -18.41 13.45
C ARG A 147 -21.10 -19.68 13.86
N LYS A 148 -22.42 -19.62 13.83
CA LYS A 148 -23.30 -20.77 14.05
C LYS A 148 -23.75 -21.30 12.70
N LYS A 149 -23.52 -22.58 12.44
CA LYS A 149 -24.06 -23.30 11.29
C LYS A 149 -25.01 -24.37 11.80
N LEU A 150 -26.11 -24.63 11.11
CA LEU A 150 -26.98 -25.76 11.46
C LEU A 150 -26.18 -27.05 11.28
N ARG A 151 -26.16 -27.90 12.32
CA ARG A 151 -25.46 -29.20 12.26
C ARG A 151 -25.96 -30.02 11.09
N SER A 152 -25.08 -30.82 10.50
CA SER A 152 -25.38 -31.64 9.31
C SER A 152 -26.60 -32.56 9.49
N ASP A 153 -26.81 -33.12 10.68
CA ASP A 153 -27.94 -33.97 11.04
C ASP A 153 -29.28 -33.24 11.26
N PHE A 154 -29.26 -31.90 11.26
CA PHE A 154 -30.46 -31.06 11.23
C PHE A 154 -30.70 -30.43 9.85
N GLN A 155 -29.80 -30.59 8.88
CA GLN A 155 -30.01 -30.11 7.51
C GLN A 155 -31.14 -30.93 6.85
N GLY A 156 -32.14 -30.25 6.31
CA GLY A 156 -33.33 -30.87 5.72
C GLY A 156 -34.48 -31.18 6.69
N LYS A 157 -34.28 -31.02 8.01
CA LYS A 157 -35.39 -31.05 8.98
C LYS A 157 -36.26 -29.80 8.87
N THR A 158 -37.53 -29.94 9.20
CA THR A 158 -38.49 -28.83 9.22
C THR A 158 -38.17 -27.83 10.32
N SER A 159 -38.65 -26.59 10.18
CA SER A 159 -38.45 -25.56 11.21
C SER A 159 -39.04 -25.95 12.57
N ASP A 160 -40.11 -26.75 12.60
CA ASP A 160 -40.75 -27.17 13.85
C ASP A 160 -39.97 -28.26 14.58
N GLU A 161 -39.35 -29.19 13.84
CA GLU A 161 -38.44 -30.20 14.40
C GLU A 161 -37.19 -29.54 15.01
N ILE A 162 -36.61 -28.56 14.31
CA ILE A 162 -35.44 -27.80 14.80
C ILE A 162 -35.80 -27.04 16.08
N ARG A 163 -36.95 -26.35 16.11
CA ARG A 163 -37.41 -25.62 17.30
C ARG A 163 -37.72 -26.57 18.47
N ALA A 164 -38.25 -27.76 18.21
CA ALA A 164 -38.49 -28.76 19.23
C ALA A 164 -37.18 -29.24 19.87
N ALA A 165 -36.16 -29.51 19.06
CA ALA A 165 -34.83 -29.88 19.53
C ALA A 165 -34.19 -28.77 20.38
N ILE A 166 -34.24 -27.51 19.93
CA ILE A 166 -33.78 -26.35 20.72
C ILE A 166 -34.52 -26.26 22.07
N ARG A 167 -35.86 -26.42 22.06
CA ARG A 167 -36.66 -26.39 23.30
C ARG A 167 -36.33 -27.53 24.26
N SER A 168 -35.87 -28.67 23.74
CA SER A 168 -35.40 -29.80 24.55
C SER A 168 -33.98 -29.62 25.11
N GLY A 169 -33.32 -28.50 24.80
CA GLY A 169 -31.96 -28.19 25.26
C GLY A 169 -30.86 -28.79 24.39
N GLU A 170 -31.19 -29.36 23.23
CA GLU A 170 -30.19 -29.87 22.28
C GLU A 170 -29.53 -28.71 21.51
N ASP A 171 -28.20 -28.71 21.41
CA ASP A 171 -27.49 -27.77 20.55
C ASP A 171 -27.58 -28.23 19.09
N VAL A 172 -28.47 -27.59 18.34
CA VAL A 172 -28.69 -27.88 16.92
C VAL A 172 -27.66 -27.21 16.00
N HIS A 173 -26.73 -26.43 16.56
CA HIS A 173 -25.75 -25.67 15.81
C HIS A 173 -24.31 -26.16 16.04
N GLU A 174 -23.54 -26.22 14.96
CA GLU A 174 -22.07 -26.27 14.99
C GLU A 174 -21.55 -24.83 15.16
N HIS A 175 -20.58 -24.65 16.06
CA HIS A 175 -19.91 -23.36 16.26
C HIS A 175 -18.53 -23.42 15.61
N ASN A 176 -18.33 -22.62 14.57
CA ASN A 176 -17.05 -22.52 13.88
C ASN A 176 -16.48 -21.11 14.08
N GLU A 177 -15.19 -21.03 14.41
CA GLU A 177 -14.46 -19.77 14.43
C GLU A 177 -13.84 -19.53 13.06
N VAL A 178 -14.20 -18.41 12.43
CA VAL A 178 -13.68 -18.03 11.11
C VAL A 178 -12.69 -16.87 11.29
N PRO A 179 -11.45 -16.96 10.77
CA PRO A 179 -10.53 -15.84 10.78
C PRO A 179 -11.04 -14.75 9.82
N ILE A 180 -11.52 -13.65 10.37
CA ILE A 180 -12.11 -12.56 9.58
C ILE A 180 -11.12 -11.43 9.31
N PHE A 181 -10.04 -11.34 10.09
CA PHE A 181 -8.99 -10.34 9.93
C PHE A 181 -7.70 -10.79 10.59
N CYS A 182 -6.58 -10.59 9.92
CA CYS A 182 -5.25 -10.80 10.46
C CYS A 182 -4.40 -9.54 10.25
N TYR A 183 -3.70 -9.09 11.29
CA TYR A 183 -2.68 -8.06 11.22
C TYR A 183 -1.35 -8.64 11.70
N THR A 184 -0.39 -8.81 10.81
CA THR A 184 0.91 -9.42 11.18
C THR A 184 1.86 -8.43 11.84
N SER A 185 1.69 -7.12 11.60
CA SER A 185 2.73 -6.12 11.89
C SER A 185 4.07 -6.47 11.24
N ASP A 186 5.15 -5.83 11.71
CA ASP A 186 6.55 -6.07 11.35
C ASP A 186 6.94 -7.53 11.62
N THR A 187 7.47 -8.20 10.60
CA THR A 187 7.83 -9.61 10.66
C THR A 187 8.69 -10.03 9.48
N ASP A 188 9.28 -11.22 9.56
CA ASP A 188 9.79 -11.96 8.42
C ASP A 188 8.76 -12.97 7.85
N THR A 189 9.14 -13.62 6.75
CA THR A 189 8.30 -14.59 6.04
C THR A 189 8.19 -15.95 6.73
N ASP A 190 9.08 -16.26 7.68
CA ASP A 190 9.02 -17.52 8.44
C ASP A 190 7.71 -17.61 9.25
N LEU A 191 7.08 -16.47 9.55
CA LEU A 191 5.75 -16.40 10.15
C LEU A 191 4.73 -17.26 9.42
N PHE A 192 4.67 -17.21 8.08
CA PHE A 192 3.63 -17.91 7.32
C PHE A 192 3.82 -19.43 7.33
N ALA A 193 5.06 -19.89 7.49
CA ALA A 193 5.35 -21.31 7.70
C ALA A 193 4.96 -21.77 9.12
N ARG A 194 5.19 -20.92 10.14
CA ARG A 194 4.80 -21.20 11.54
C ARG A 194 3.29 -21.11 11.76
N ARG A 195 2.61 -20.23 11.03
CA ARG A 195 1.19 -19.91 11.14
C ARG A 195 0.51 -19.89 9.76
N PRO A 196 0.35 -21.06 9.12
CA PRO A 196 -0.27 -21.14 7.80
C PRO A 196 -1.73 -20.67 7.79
N ASP A 197 -2.42 -20.75 8.92
CA ASP A 197 -3.79 -20.27 9.11
C ASP A 197 -3.95 -18.75 8.89
N ILE A 198 -2.85 -17.99 8.89
CA ILE A 198 -2.85 -16.57 8.51
C ILE A 198 -3.33 -16.38 7.07
N LEU A 199 -3.01 -17.32 6.18
CA LEU A 199 -3.36 -17.26 4.77
C LEU A 199 -4.85 -17.56 4.51
N ASP A 200 -5.57 -18.05 5.53
CA ASP A 200 -7.01 -18.31 5.47
C ASP A 200 -7.88 -17.16 5.99
N ALA A 201 -7.27 -16.08 6.48
CA ALA A 201 -7.99 -14.91 6.97
C ALA A 201 -8.78 -14.23 5.84
N GLU A 202 -10.04 -13.85 6.09
CA GLU A 202 -10.87 -13.14 5.09
C GLU A 202 -10.19 -11.83 4.64
N ILE A 203 -9.53 -11.14 5.57
CA ILE A 203 -8.72 -9.95 5.34
C ILE A 203 -7.34 -10.19 5.97
N LEU A 204 -6.27 -10.12 5.18
CA LEU A 204 -4.89 -10.17 5.68
C LEU A 204 -4.23 -8.82 5.47
N ILE A 205 -3.76 -8.18 6.55
CA ILE A 205 -2.82 -7.07 6.50
C ILE A 205 -1.44 -7.60 6.90
N THR A 206 -0.47 -7.45 6.01
CA THR A 206 0.92 -7.80 6.30
C THR A 206 1.88 -6.71 5.84
N GLU A 207 3.03 -6.60 6.52
CA GLU A 207 4.04 -5.62 6.18
C GLU A 207 4.73 -5.96 4.85
N CYS A 208 5.10 -4.93 4.08
CA CYS A 208 5.93 -5.09 2.89
C CYS A 208 6.89 -3.90 2.80
N SER A 209 7.92 -3.94 3.64
CA SER A 209 8.88 -2.85 3.82
C SER A 209 9.83 -2.66 2.64
N HIS A 210 10.05 -3.71 1.85
CA HIS A 210 10.98 -3.73 0.74
C HIS A 210 10.28 -4.19 -0.54
N VAL A 211 10.20 -3.33 -1.55
CA VAL A 211 9.52 -3.63 -2.82
C VAL A 211 10.49 -3.61 -4.02
N GLU A 212 11.76 -3.32 -3.78
CA GLU A 212 12.77 -3.11 -4.80
C GLU A 212 13.21 -4.42 -5.47
N ASN A 213 13.83 -4.29 -6.65
CA ASN A 213 14.56 -5.38 -7.33
C ASN A 213 13.71 -6.63 -7.65
N TYR A 214 12.40 -6.49 -7.67
CA TYR A 214 11.46 -7.52 -8.08
C TYR A 214 10.67 -6.91 -9.22
N LEU A 215 10.71 -7.45 -10.42
CA LEU A 215 10.17 -6.76 -11.61
C LEU A 215 8.74 -7.15 -11.92
N GLN A 216 8.50 -8.45 -11.80
CA GLN A 216 7.22 -9.11 -12.01
C GLN A 216 7.24 -10.42 -11.24
N TYR A 217 6.05 -10.96 -11.01
CA TYR A 217 5.91 -12.29 -10.46
C TYR A 217 6.34 -13.33 -11.50
N ASP A 218 7.29 -14.17 -11.15
CA ASP A 218 7.67 -15.36 -11.91
C ASP A 218 7.82 -16.52 -10.93
N PRO A 219 6.91 -17.53 -10.96
CA PRO A 219 6.94 -18.65 -10.02
C PRO A 219 8.17 -19.55 -10.22
N SER A 220 8.92 -19.41 -11.32
CA SER A 220 10.17 -20.15 -11.56
C SER A 220 11.38 -19.54 -10.87
N ILE A 221 11.30 -18.27 -10.42
CA ILE A 221 12.41 -17.56 -9.78
C ILE A 221 12.35 -17.74 -8.27
N THR A 222 13.39 -18.35 -7.70
CA THR A 222 13.55 -18.38 -6.24
C THR A 222 13.98 -17.00 -5.74
N PRO A 223 13.25 -16.39 -4.78
CA PRO A 223 13.67 -15.13 -4.19
C PRO A 223 14.98 -15.29 -3.40
N PRO A 224 15.81 -14.24 -3.29
CA PRO A 224 17.05 -14.32 -2.52
C PRO A 224 16.78 -14.62 -1.04
N ASP A 225 17.55 -15.55 -0.47
CA ASP A 225 17.52 -15.88 0.96
C ASP A 225 18.32 -14.85 1.78
N ASN A 226 17.71 -13.68 1.94
CA ASN A 226 18.19 -12.66 2.86
C ASN A 226 17.15 -12.52 3.97
N ARG A 227 17.40 -13.15 5.11
CA ARG A 227 16.60 -12.94 6.32
C ARG A 227 16.86 -11.53 6.83
N VAL A 228 15.93 -10.63 6.52
CA VAL A 228 15.80 -9.32 7.15
C VAL A 228 14.67 -9.43 8.16
N THR A 229 14.67 -8.61 9.21
CA THR A 229 13.55 -8.53 10.17
C THR A 229 12.28 -7.93 9.56
N HIS A 230 12.25 -7.78 8.23
CA HIS A 230 11.17 -7.22 7.44
C HIS A 230 11.05 -7.96 6.11
N ASN A 231 9.86 -7.92 5.55
CA ASN A 231 9.54 -8.65 4.33
C ASN A 231 9.92 -7.89 3.07
N THR A 232 10.45 -8.64 2.09
CA THR A 232 10.50 -8.18 0.70
C THR A 232 9.28 -8.68 -0.08
N LEU A 233 8.83 -7.91 -1.06
CA LEU A 233 7.76 -8.30 -1.98
C LEU A 233 8.11 -9.59 -2.74
N ALA A 234 9.40 -9.78 -3.08
CA ALA A 234 9.90 -10.97 -3.74
C ALA A 234 9.72 -12.23 -2.88
N GLN A 235 9.95 -12.14 -1.56
CA GLN A 235 9.76 -13.25 -0.63
C GLN A 235 8.27 -13.51 -0.34
N LEU A 236 7.46 -12.45 -0.25
CA LEU A 236 6.03 -12.57 0.03
C LEU A 236 5.22 -13.14 -1.13
N ALA A 237 5.52 -12.72 -2.37
CA ALA A 237 4.65 -13.03 -3.50
C ALA A 237 4.41 -14.55 -3.72
N PRO A 238 5.42 -15.43 -3.62
CA PRO A 238 5.20 -16.89 -3.71
C PRO A 238 4.36 -17.43 -2.55
N ILE A 239 4.57 -16.94 -1.32
CA ILE A 239 3.80 -17.36 -0.15
C ILE A 239 2.32 -17.00 -0.32
N LEU A 240 2.07 -15.79 -0.84
CA LEU A 240 0.75 -15.25 -1.08
C LEU A 240 0.00 -15.96 -2.21
N GLU A 241 0.62 -16.85 -2.99
CA GLU A 241 -0.14 -17.76 -3.86
C GLU A 241 -1.18 -18.55 -3.04
N ASN A 242 -0.80 -18.98 -1.84
CA ASN A 242 -1.66 -19.78 -0.97
C ASN A 242 -2.69 -18.94 -0.18
N PHE A 243 -2.74 -17.62 -0.36
CA PHE A 243 -3.75 -16.79 0.29
C PHE A 243 -5.16 -17.04 -0.27
N THR A 244 -6.05 -17.58 0.57
CA THR A 244 -7.42 -17.97 0.19
C THR A 244 -8.45 -16.88 0.51
N GLY A 245 -8.07 -15.86 1.27
CA GLY A 245 -8.93 -14.75 1.67
C GLY A 245 -9.38 -13.84 0.53
N LYS A 246 -10.11 -12.77 0.89
CA LYS A 246 -10.76 -11.83 -0.04
C LYS A 246 -10.03 -10.51 -0.20
N THR A 247 -9.29 -10.08 0.82
CA THR A 247 -8.57 -8.80 0.78
C THR A 247 -7.16 -8.99 1.34
N LEU A 248 -6.17 -8.67 0.53
CA LEU A 248 -4.77 -8.64 0.89
C LEU A 248 -4.33 -7.18 0.97
N ALA A 249 -3.91 -6.74 2.15
CA ALA A 249 -3.45 -5.39 2.38
C ALA A 249 -1.97 -5.36 2.74
N PHE A 250 -1.21 -4.48 2.08
CA PHE A 250 0.15 -4.17 2.50
C PHE A 250 0.20 -2.91 3.34
N CYS A 251 0.86 -3.02 4.49
CA CYS A 251 1.23 -1.92 5.36
C CYS A 251 2.76 -1.79 5.44
N HIS A 252 3.22 -0.87 6.28
CA HIS A 252 4.62 -0.56 6.55
C HIS A 252 5.41 -0.34 5.26
N LEU A 253 4.79 0.38 4.31
CA LEU A 253 5.35 0.54 2.97
C LEU A 253 6.57 1.46 3.00
N PRO A 254 7.57 1.22 2.13
CA PRO A 254 8.83 1.96 2.11
C PRO A 254 8.62 3.47 1.92
N ARG A 255 9.08 4.25 2.91
CA ARG A 255 8.99 5.72 2.90
C ARG A 255 9.63 6.35 1.66
N LYS A 256 10.71 5.79 1.12
CA LYS A 256 11.39 6.36 -0.06
C LYS A 256 10.49 6.38 -1.31
N PHE A 257 9.41 5.60 -1.31
CA PHE A 257 8.40 5.58 -2.37
C PHE A 257 7.09 6.26 -1.97
N GLU A 258 7.08 7.09 -0.91
CA GLU A 258 5.88 7.79 -0.41
C GLU A 258 5.19 8.67 -1.46
N MET A 259 5.90 9.06 -2.52
CA MET A 259 5.36 9.89 -3.60
C MET A 259 5.02 9.08 -4.88
N CYS A 260 5.14 7.76 -4.83
CA CYS A 260 5.06 6.87 -5.98
C CYS A 260 3.76 6.08 -5.98
N ASN A 261 3.25 5.70 -7.17
CA ASN A 261 2.17 4.73 -7.28
C ASN A 261 2.60 3.29 -7.03
N LEU A 262 2.85 2.98 -5.74
CA LEU A 262 3.17 1.63 -5.30
C LEU A 262 2.11 0.61 -5.68
N HIS A 263 0.84 1.00 -5.88
CA HIS A 263 -0.19 0.05 -6.30
C HIS A 263 0.14 -0.52 -7.69
N MET A 264 0.38 0.37 -8.66
CA MET A 264 0.78 -0.03 -10.02
C MET A 264 2.11 -0.77 -10.05
N TYR A 265 3.00 -0.44 -9.13
CA TYR A 265 4.28 -1.12 -9.01
C TYR A 265 4.13 -2.53 -8.43
N ILE A 266 3.31 -2.72 -7.40
CA ILE A 266 3.15 -4.01 -6.70
C ILE A 266 2.29 -4.98 -7.51
N LEU A 267 1.26 -4.51 -8.21
CA LEU A 267 0.32 -5.37 -8.93
C LEU A 267 0.99 -6.40 -9.87
N PRO A 268 1.92 -6.05 -10.78
CA PRO A 268 2.56 -7.03 -11.67
C PRO A 268 3.44 -8.06 -10.94
N ARG A 269 3.83 -7.75 -9.70
CA ARG A 269 4.70 -8.56 -8.84
C ARG A 269 3.93 -9.52 -7.94
N LEU A 270 2.60 -9.47 -7.95
CA LEU A 270 1.77 -10.45 -7.26
C LEU A 270 1.29 -11.55 -8.20
N PRO A 271 1.03 -12.76 -7.66
CA PRO A 271 0.33 -13.81 -8.37
C PRO A 271 -0.99 -13.27 -8.93
N GLN A 272 -1.34 -13.66 -10.16
CA GLN A 272 -2.50 -13.12 -10.86
C GLN A 272 -3.79 -13.18 -10.02
N GLN A 273 -4.01 -14.29 -9.32
CA GLN A 273 -5.18 -14.52 -8.47
C GLN A 273 -5.28 -13.61 -7.23
N GLN A 274 -4.21 -12.91 -6.86
CA GLN A 274 -4.19 -12.00 -5.71
C GLN A 274 -4.28 -10.51 -6.10
N ARG A 275 -4.12 -10.19 -7.39
CA ARG A 275 -4.06 -8.79 -7.86
C ARG A 275 -5.33 -8.01 -7.57
N ASP A 276 -6.49 -8.63 -7.80
CA ASP A 276 -7.80 -8.00 -7.55
C ASP A 276 -8.14 -7.88 -6.05
N LYS A 277 -7.37 -8.57 -5.20
CA LYS A 277 -7.53 -8.53 -3.74
C LYS A 277 -6.64 -7.47 -3.09
N LEU A 278 -5.71 -6.88 -3.84
CA LEU A 278 -4.70 -5.96 -3.30
C LEU A 278 -5.34 -4.66 -2.81
N CYS A 279 -4.98 -4.29 -1.60
CA CYS A 279 -5.20 -2.99 -1.01
C CYS A 279 -3.86 -2.48 -0.47
N LEU A 280 -3.58 -1.18 -0.56
CA LEU A 280 -2.44 -0.59 0.14
C LEU A 280 -2.96 0.28 1.26
N VAL A 281 -2.50 0.03 2.49
CA VAL A 281 -2.76 0.95 3.59
C VAL A 281 -2.20 2.33 3.21
N PRO A 282 -2.94 3.43 3.39
CA PRO A 282 -2.48 4.76 3.01
C PRO A 282 -1.09 5.06 3.55
N TYR A 283 -0.15 5.39 2.66
CA TYR A 283 1.27 5.60 2.98
C TYR A 283 1.77 6.98 2.53
N ARG A 284 0.90 7.78 1.89
CA ARG A 284 1.22 9.10 1.34
C ARG A 284 0.63 10.22 2.18
N SER A 285 1.45 11.21 2.49
CA SER A 285 0.97 12.50 3.01
C SER A 285 0.20 13.22 1.92
N ARG A 286 -1.04 13.67 2.19
CA ARG A 286 -1.89 14.43 1.24
C ARG A 286 -1.24 15.74 0.75
N TYR A 287 -0.21 16.22 1.45
CA TYR A 287 0.60 17.36 1.03
C TYR A 287 1.98 16.87 0.57
N PRO A 288 2.34 17.05 -0.72
CA PRO A 288 3.74 17.00 -1.14
C PRO A 288 4.54 17.97 -0.27
N ARG A 289 5.76 17.61 0.14
CA ARG A 289 6.67 18.62 0.69
C ARG A 289 6.85 19.69 -0.38
N HIS A 290 6.27 20.87 -0.16
CA HIS A 290 6.62 22.08 -0.88
C HIS A 290 8.08 22.39 -0.52
N ILE A 291 9.01 21.81 -1.27
CA ILE A 291 10.37 22.32 -1.35
C ILE A 291 10.28 23.38 -2.45
N TYR A 292 10.31 24.64 -2.02
CA TYR A 292 10.16 25.89 -2.78
C TYR A 292 8.73 26.32 -3.12
N ALA A 293 8.14 27.10 -2.22
CA ALA A 293 7.46 28.34 -2.57
C ALA A 293 7.49 29.24 -1.33
N GLU A 294 8.24 30.34 -1.41
CA GLU A 294 8.02 31.46 -0.50
C GLU A 294 6.57 31.94 -0.63
N ALA A 295 6.07 32.43 0.51
CA ALA A 295 4.73 32.91 0.79
C ALA A 295 3.96 33.49 -0.41
N THR A 296 2.74 32.99 -0.61
CA THR A 296 1.52 33.80 -0.65
C THR A 296 0.29 32.88 -0.55
N SER A 297 -0.68 33.31 0.25
CA SER A 297 -1.83 32.55 0.76
C SER A 297 -2.74 31.94 -0.33
N PRO A 298 -3.40 30.80 -0.07
CA PRO A 298 -4.37 30.24 -1.01
C PRO A 298 -5.71 31.01 -0.95
N PRO A 299 -6.41 31.20 -2.08
CA PRO A 299 -7.81 31.56 -2.04
C PRO A 299 -8.63 30.32 -1.69
N GLU A 300 -9.60 30.49 -0.80
CA GLU A 300 -10.68 29.55 -0.52
C GLU A 300 -11.46 29.29 -1.80
N ASN A 301 -11.67 28.02 -2.17
CA ASN A 301 -12.87 27.57 -2.89
C ASN A 301 -13.02 26.04 -2.85
N GLU A 302 -14.28 25.63 -2.86
CA GLU A 302 -14.86 24.36 -2.44
C GLU A 302 -14.31 23.10 -3.12
N ILE A 303 -14.09 22.07 -2.29
CA ILE A 303 -13.78 20.71 -2.73
C ILE A 303 -15.08 20.01 -3.10
N THR A 304 -15.33 19.83 -4.40
CA THR A 304 -16.33 18.88 -4.88
C THR A 304 -15.73 17.47 -4.88
N THR A 305 -16.36 16.58 -4.11
CA THR A 305 -16.04 15.15 -4.08
C THR A 305 -16.69 14.47 -5.28
N THR A 306 -15.97 14.35 -6.39
CA THR A 306 -16.39 13.46 -7.49
C THR A 306 -15.80 12.07 -7.27
N PRO A 307 -16.60 10.99 -7.29
CA PRO A 307 -16.09 9.63 -7.35
C PRO A 307 -15.27 9.46 -8.63
N LEU A 308 -14.26 8.57 -8.62
CA LEU A 308 -13.68 7.99 -9.83
C LEU A 308 -14.81 7.26 -10.58
N GLN A 309 -15.58 8.01 -11.39
CA GLN A 309 -16.34 7.44 -12.47
C GLN A 309 -15.32 7.00 -13.52
N PHE A 310 -15.36 5.71 -13.84
CA PHE A 310 -14.94 5.29 -15.17
C PHE A 310 -15.86 6.02 -16.14
N CYS A 311 -15.36 7.09 -16.76
CA CYS A 311 -16.04 7.71 -17.88
C CYS A 311 -16.04 6.71 -19.03
N GLU A 312 -17.10 5.92 -19.13
CA GLU A 312 -17.64 5.60 -20.44
C GLU A 312 -18.17 6.91 -21.02
N ASN A 313 -17.34 7.61 -21.80
CA ASN A 313 -17.81 8.65 -22.68
C ASN A 313 -17.12 8.52 -24.03
N THR A 314 -17.97 8.29 -25.02
CA THR A 314 -17.69 8.18 -26.44
C THR A 314 -17.08 9.48 -26.98
N SER A 315 -15.78 9.46 -27.23
CA SER A 315 -15.06 10.40 -28.10
C SER A 315 -13.80 9.70 -28.62
N GLU A 316 -13.64 9.64 -29.95
CA GLU A 316 -12.48 9.15 -30.71
C GLU A 316 -11.32 8.58 -29.87
N GLU A 317 -11.36 7.28 -29.56
CA GLU A 317 -10.32 6.63 -28.76
C GLU A 317 -9.02 6.56 -29.56
N ILE A 318 -7.98 7.27 -29.12
CA ILE A 318 -6.65 7.20 -29.71
C ILE A 318 -6.09 5.80 -29.44
N VAL A 319 -5.77 5.08 -30.52
CA VAL A 319 -5.13 3.76 -30.48
C VAL A 319 -3.74 3.82 -31.11
N TYR A 320 -2.96 2.76 -30.97
CA TYR A 320 -1.61 2.68 -31.51
C TYR A 320 -1.45 1.42 -32.35
N HIS A 321 -0.83 1.52 -33.53
CA HIS A 321 -0.37 0.38 -34.29
C HIS A 321 0.67 -0.40 -33.50
N TRP A 322 0.50 -1.71 -33.41
CA TRP A 322 1.46 -2.60 -32.79
C TRP A 322 1.41 -3.96 -33.47
N GLN A 323 2.50 -4.31 -34.16
CA GLN A 323 2.53 -5.49 -35.02
C GLN A 323 1.36 -5.44 -36.03
N ASP A 324 0.55 -6.49 -36.09
CA ASP A 324 -0.61 -6.60 -36.98
C ASP A 324 -1.92 -6.07 -36.34
N ASN A 325 -1.86 -5.44 -35.15
CA ASN A 325 -3.03 -5.04 -34.37
C ASN A 325 -3.00 -3.57 -33.93
N PHE A 326 -4.12 -3.13 -33.34
CA PHE A 326 -4.20 -1.88 -32.59
C PHE A 326 -4.20 -2.15 -31.09
N ILE A 327 -3.48 -1.33 -30.34
CA ILE A 327 -3.43 -1.37 -28.88
C ILE A 327 -3.92 -0.06 -28.27
N THR A 328 -4.39 -0.14 -27.03
CA THR A 328 -4.87 1.03 -26.28
C THR A 328 -3.74 2.00 -25.95
N HIS A 329 -4.07 3.26 -25.65
CA HIS A 329 -3.11 4.25 -25.15
C HIS A 329 -2.33 3.76 -23.91
N ASN A 330 -3.01 3.08 -22.96
CA ASN A 330 -2.36 2.53 -21.77
C ASN A 330 -1.35 1.42 -22.09
N SER A 331 -1.66 0.58 -23.07
CA SER A 331 -0.74 -0.45 -23.56
C SER A 331 0.47 0.19 -24.25
N ALA A 332 0.27 1.25 -25.03
CA ALA A 332 1.38 1.99 -25.66
C ALA A 332 2.29 2.66 -24.62
N LEU A 333 1.73 3.19 -23.52
CA LEU A 333 2.51 3.73 -22.40
C LEU A 333 3.36 2.65 -21.71
N GLN A 334 2.88 1.40 -21.61
CA GLN A 334 3.68 0.30 -21.06
C GLN A 334 4.90 0.01 -21.94
N LEU A 335 4.72 -0.07 -23.27
CA LEU A 335 5.83 -0.24 -24.21
C LEU A 335 6.82 0.93 -24.17
N TYR A 336 6.31 2.14 -23.99
CA TYR A 336 7.13 3.34 -23.79
C TYR A 336 7.99 3.20 -22.52
N GLU A 337 7.40 2.76 -21.40
CA GLU A 337 8.13 2.46 -20.16
C GLU A 337 9.14 1.33 -20.34
N ASP A 338 8.79 0.26 -21.06
CA ASP A 338 9.68 -0.89 -21.29
C ASP A 338 10.93 -0.49 -22.06
N ALA A 339 10.82 0.41 -23.04
CA ALA A 339 11.98 0.94 -23.74
C ALA A 339 12.96 1.66 -22.80
N TYR A 340 12.43 2.52 -21.91
CA TYR A 340 13.24 3.20 -20.90
C TYR A 340 13.83 2.22 -19.87
N TYR A 341 13.08 1.16 -19.54
CA TYR A 341 13.53 0.10 -18.63
C TYR A 341 14.76 -0.62 -19.19
N HIS A 342 14.67 -1.13 -20.41
CA HIS A 342 15.80 -1.76 -21.10
C HIS A 342 16.99 -0.80 -21.23
N PHE A 343 16.73 0.44 -21.67
CA PHE A 343 17.79 1.44 -21.82
C PHE A 343 18.54 1.71 -20.50
N LEU A 344 17.83 1.97 -19.40
CA LEU A 344 18.46 2.28 -18.12
C LEU A 344 19.10 1.05 -17.44
N GLN A 345 18.58 -0.15 -17.71
CA GLN A 345 19.19 -1.41 -17.26
C GLN A 345 20.53 -1.66 -17.96
N ASP A 346 20.58 -1.51 -19.28
CA ASP A 346 21.79 -1.73 -20.08
C ASP A 346 22.82 -0.61 -19.87
N ASN A 347 22.36 0.61 -19.60
CA ASN A 347 23.19 1.80 -19.39
C ASN A 347 23.28 2.18 -17.91
N HIS A 348 23.74 1.25 -17.06
CA HIS A 348 23.84 1.43 -15.61
C HIS A 348 24.55 2.73 -15.19
N GLN A 349 25.56 3.18 -15.93
CA GLN A 349 26.27 4.44 -15.65
C GLN A 349 25.36 5.66 -15.75
N VAL A 350 24.45 5.69 -16.73
CA VAL A 350 23.45 6.75 -16.91
C VAL A 350 22.43 6.68 -15.77
N CYS A 351 21.96 5.47 -15.43
CA CYS A 351 21.02 5.26 -14.34
C CYS A 351 21.60 5.72 -12.99
N ASP A 352 22.84 5.33 -12.67
CA ASP A 352 23.52 5.69 -11.43
C ASP A 352 23.83 7.18 -11.37
N TRP A 353 24.26 7.78 -12.47
CA TRP A 353 24.42 9.22 -12.59
C TRP A 353 23.11 9.96 -12.28
N LEU A 354 22.01 9.53 -12.93
CA LEU A 354 20.70 10.14 -12.77
C LEU A 354 20.25 10.09 -11.30
N VAL A 355 20.28 8.90 -10.71
CA VAL A 355 19.87 8.66 -9.31
C VAL A 355 20.72 9.46 -8.33
N LYS A 356 22.03 9.58 -8.57
CA LYS A 356 22.95 10.28 -7.67
C LYS A 356 22.87 11.80 -7.80
N LYS A 357 22.56 12.33 -8.99
CA LYS A 357 22.62 13.78 -9.28
C LYS A 357 21.26 14.45 -9.22
N ALA A 358 20.21 13.80 -9.71
CA ALA A 358 18.88 14.37 -9.78
C ALA A 358 18.14 14.27 -8.45
N ALA A 359 17.47 15.36 -8.08
CA ALA A 359 16.36 15.39 -7.13
C ALA A 359 15.02 15.05 -7.82
N ASP A 360 14.89 15.45 -9.10
CA ASP A 360 13.82 15.08 -10.03
C ASP A 360 14.25 15.45 -11.46
N ILE A 361 13.42 15.11 -12.46
CA ILE A 361 13.60 15.45 -13.88
C ILE A 361 12.44 16.30 -14.39
N PHE A 362 12.67 17.05 -15.46
CA PHE A 362 11.63 17.79 -16.18
C PHE A 362 11.95 17.90 -17.67
N GLU A 363 10.92 18.01 -18.52
CA GLU A 363 11.11 18.15 -19.97
C GLU A 363 11.23 19.63 -20.38
N LYS A 364 10.17 20.42 -20.11
CA LYS A 364 10.09 21.84 -20.52
C LYS A 364 10.15 22.81 -19.35
N ASN A 365 9.38 22.53 -18.29
CA ASN A 365 9.24 23.44 -17.14
C ASN A 365 9.72 22.78 -15.84
N PRO A 366 10.62 23.40 -15.06
CA PRO A 366 11.08 22.84 -13.77
C PRO A 366 9.97 22.63 -12.72
N THR A 367 8.84 23.34 -12.88
CA THR A 367 7.65 23.19 -12.04
C THR A 367 6.82 21.94 -12.38
N ASP A 368 7.15 21.25 -13.46
CA ASP A 368 6.53 20.01 -13.95
C ASP A 368 7.03 18.74 -13.21
N THR A 369 7.16 18.87 -11.89
CA THR A 369 7.61 17.81 -10.96
C THR A 369 6.49 17.36 -10.02
N LYS A 370 5.29 17.94 -10.17
CA LYS A 370 4.14 17.68 -9.31
C LYS A 370 3.52 16.31 -9.58
N ASP A 371 3.52 15.84 -10.83
CA ASP A 371 2.87 14.60 -11.22
C ASP A 371 3.90 13.49 -11.50
N ARG A 372 4.42 12.94 -10.41
CA ARG A 372 5.59 12.07 -10.47
C ARG A 372 5.37 10.76 -11.24
N THR A 373 4.23 10.08 -11.08
CA THR A 373 4.04 8.73 -11.71
C THR A 373 2.68 8.52 -12.37
N HIS A 374 1.89 9.59 -12.52
CA HIS A 374 0.52 9.53 -13.02
C HIS A 374 0.41 10.18 -14.40
N TYR A 375 -0.15 9.46 -15.37
CA TYR A 375 -0.37 9.98 -16.73
C TYR A 375 -1.64 10.84 -16.87
N ASN A 376 -2.50 10.88 -15.86
CA ASN A 376 -3.83 11.53 -15.93
C ASN A 376 -3.85 13.00 -15.49
N VAL A 377 -2.72 13.71 -15.51
CA VAL A 377 -2.66 15.14 -15.15
C VAL A 377 -2.08 15.91 -16.32
N GLU A 378 -2.81 16.92 -16.81
CA GLU A 378 -2.52 17.70 -18.03
C GLU A 378 -1.17 18.45 -18.02
N ALA A 379 -0.44 18.43 -16.91
CA ALA A 379 0.78 19.22 -16.72
C ALA A 379 2.08 18.49 -17.10
N SER A 380 2.12 17.15 -17.08
CA SER A 380 3.39 16.39 -17.13
C SER A 380 3.69 15.66 -18.43
N SER A 381 4.96 15.76 -18.83
CA SER A 381 5.53 14.97 -19.91
C SER A 381 5.43 13.45 -19.64
N VAL A 382 4.83 12.72 -20.58
CA VAL A 382 4.83 11.24 -20.64
C VAL A 382 6.23 10.68 -20.40
N GLN A 383 7.25 11.34 -20.93
CA GLN A 383 8.64 10.94 -20.82
C GLN A 383 9.15 10.98 -19.37
N CYS A 384 8.90 12.08 -18.67
CA CYS A 384 9.31 12.22 -17.26
C CYS A 384 8.62 11.18 -16.39
N ILE A 385 7.32 10.94 -16.62
CA ILE A 385 6.54 9.95 -15.89
C ILE A 385 7.09 8.53 -16.16
N ALA A 386 7.38 8.19 -17.41
CA ALA A 386 7.93 6.91 -17.78
C ALA A 386 9.27 6.64 -17.10
N ILE A 387 10.22 7.59 -17.15
CA ILE A 387 11.52 7.44 -16.48
C ILE A 387 11.35 7.27 -14.97
N ARG A 388 10.47 8.04 -14.32
CA ARG A 388 10.18 7.90 -12.89
C ARG A 388 9.64 6.50 -12.57
N ARG A 389 8.67 6.01 -13.34
CA ARG A 389 8.12 4.65 -13.18
C ARG A 389 9.16 3.57 -13.43
N VAL A 390 10.07 3.78 -14.38
CA VAL A 390 11.18 2.88 -14.66
C VAL A 390 12.21 2.86 -13.53
N LEU A 391 12.55 4.00 -12.93
CA LEU A 391 13.43 4.01 -11.76
C LEU A 391 12.83 3.19 -10.63
N LEU A 392 11.51 3.27 -10.41
CA LEU A 392 10.81 2.38 -9.48
C LEU A 392 10.99 0.92 -9.87
N ARG A 393 10.72 0.57 -11.14
CA ARG A 393 10.95 -0.78 -11.69
C ARG A 393 12.36 -1.30 -11.38
N LEU A 394 13.36 -0.42 -11.45
CA LEU A 394 14.76 -0.74 -11.15
C LEU A 394 15.10 -0.71 -9.65
N GLY A 395 14.14 -0.51 -8.75
CA GLY A 395 14.38 -0.41 -7.31
C GLY A 395 15.14 0.85 -6.88
N LYS A 396 15.25 1.85 -7.78
CA LYS A 396 15.99 3.09 -7.56
C LYS A 396 15.03 4.28 -7.44
N TRP A 397 15.53 5.36 -6.84
CA TRP A 397 14.83 6.64 -6.81
C TRP A 397 15.83 7.78 -6.77
N PHE A 398 15.39 8.99 -7.12
CA PHE A 398 16.21 10.20 -7.06
C PHE A 398 16.73 10.46 -5.63
N ASN A 399 18.06 10.53 -5.51
CA ASN A 399 18.77 10.79 -4.25
C ASN A 399 19.66 12.04 -4.32
N GLY A 400 19.70 12.70 -5.48
CA GLY A 400 20.46 13.91 -5.71
C GLY A 400 19.75 15.18 -5.25
N LYS A 401 20.31 16.34 -5.65
CA LYS A 401 19.85 17.67 -5.19
C LYS A 401 19.46 18.62 -6.33
N ARG A 402 19.65 18.22 -7.59
CA ARG A 402 19.45 19.10 -8.75
C ARG A 402 18.23 18.67 -9.55
N LEU A 403 17.46 19.61 -10.09
CA LEU A 403 16.51 19.28 -11.15
C LEU A 403 17.26 19.12 -12.46
N ILE A 404 17.01 18.02 -13.18
CA ILE A 404 17.68 17.73 -14.46
C ILE A 404 16.69 17.91 -15.61
N ALA A 405 17.01 18.79 -16.55
CA ALA A 405 16.28 18.95 -17.80
C ALA A 405 16.59 17.77 -18.73
N ILE A 406 15.58 17.14 -19.34
CA ILE A 406 15.75 16.02 -20.29
C ILE A 406 15.27 16.34 -21.71
N GLY A 407 14.60 17.48 -21.92
CA GLY A 407 14.07 17.89 -23.23
C GLY A 407 14.98 18.81 -24.05
N ASP A 408 15.99 19.43 -23.44
CA ASP A 408 16.92 20.35 -24.12
C ASP A 408 18.17 19.59 -24.60
N VAL A 409 18.48 19.67 -25.89
CA VAL A 409 19.67 19.08 -26.54
C VAL A 409 21.00 19.50 -25.89
N ARG A 410 21.01 20.64 -25.18
CA ARG A 410 22.20 21.15 -24.48
C ARG A 410 22.30 20.69 -23.03
N SER A 411 21.28 20.03 -22.49
CA SER A 411 21.28 19.58 -21.11
C SER A 411 22.08 18.29 -20.92
N GLU A 412 22.66 18.12 -19.74
CA GLU A 412 23.28 16.84 -19.34
C GLU A 412 22.27 15.67 -19.31
N GLY A 413 20.97 15.97 -19.20
CA GLY A 413 19.89 14.98 -19.20
C GLY A 413 19.37 14.60 -20.58
N TYR A 414 19.87 15.20 -21.66
CA TYR A 414 19.41 14.91 -23.02
C TYR A 414 19.62 13.44 -23.43
N VAL A 415 20.57 12.74 -22.80
CA VAL A 415 20.75 11.28 -22.95
C VAL A 415 19.49 10.47 -22.61
N LEU A 416 18.58 11.05 -21.82
CA LEU A 416 17.27 10.47 -21.47
C LEU A 416 16.14 10.97 -22.37
N SER A 417 16.43 11.80 -23.38
CA SER A 417 15.42 12.32 -24.31
C SER A 417 14.74 11.18 -25.06
N SER A 418 13.42 11.23 -25.17
CA SER A 418 12.66 10.25 -25.95
C SER A 418 13.07 10.22 -27.43
N HIS A 419 13.70 11.30 -27.90
CA HIS A 419 14.23 11.43 -29.26
C HIS A 419 15.52 10.63 -29.49
N VAL A 420 16.24 10.29 -28.43
CA VAL A 420 17.53 9.57 -28.51
C VAL A 420 17.52 8.20 -27.84
N VAL A 421 16.60 7.95 -26.90
CA VAL A 421 16.45 6.65 -26.26
C VAL A 421 15.89 5.64 -27.28
N PRO A 422 16.59 4.52 -27.54
CA PRO A 422 16.10 3.50 -28.46
C PRO A 422 14.84 2.83 -27.95
N PHE A 423 13.90 2.57 -28.85
CA PHE A 423 12.76 1.72 -28.61
C PHE A 423 13.20 0.25 -28.74
N HIS A 424 13.03 -0.52 -27.66
CA HIS A 424 13.49 -1.90 -27.53
C HIS A 424 12.99 -2.86 -28.63
N GLU A 425 11.83 -2.58 -29.24
CA GLU A 425 11.23 -3.39 -30.32
C GLU A 425 11.09 -2.57 -31.62
N SER A 426 12.19 -1.94 -32.04
CA SER A 426 12.21 -0.96 -33.13
C SER A 426 11.66 -1.46 -34.48
N GLN A 427 11.64 -2.77 -34.72
CA GLN A 427 11.06 -3.38 -35.93
C GLN A 427 9.54 -3.22 -36.03
N HIS A 428 8.86 -2.85 -34.94
CA HIS A 428 7.41 -2.63 -34.90
C HIS A 428 7.02 -1.14 -35.02
N ILE A 429 7.98 -0.25 -35.29
CA ILE A 429 7.68 1.16 -35.56
C ILE A 429 7.15 1.31 -36.98
N VAL A 430 5.98 1.95 -37.10
CA VAL A 430 5.39 2.25 -38.41
C VAL A 430 6.26 3.28 -39.13
N SER A 431 6.50 3.07 -40.42
CA SER A 431 7.29 4.01 -41.23
C SER A 431 6.56 5.34 -41.41
N ALA A 432 6.98 6.38 -40.68
CA ALA A 432 6.49 7.75 -40.85
C ALA A 432 7.49 8.61 -41.64
N PRO A 433 7.05 9.73 -42.26
CA PRO A 433 7.96 10.71 -42.85
C PRO A 433 8.90 11.27 -41.77
N GLN A 434 10.21 11.27 -42.04
CA GLN A 434 11.26 11.75 -41.12
C GLN A 434 10.90 13.13 -40.56
N GLN A 435 10.63 13.21 -39.25
CA GLN A 435 10.72 14.47 -38.52
C GLN A 435 12.20 14.78 -38.28
N LYS A 436 12.57 16.04 -38.54
CA LYS A 436 13.93 16.53 -38.31
C LYS A 436 14.27 16.32 -36.82
N ASP A 437 15.45 15.75 -36.55
CA ASP A 437 16.00 15.57 -35.19
C ASP A 437 15.42 14.42 -34.32
N ILE A 438 14.69 13.46 -34.91
CA ILE A 438 14.25 12.22 -34.23
C ILE A 438 15.03 11.00 -34.75
N LEU A 439 15.64 10.21 -33.87
CA LEU A 439 16.24 8.92 -34.28
C LEU A 439 15.14 7.95 -34.74
N THR A 440 15.38 7.28 -35.87
CA THR A 440 14.40 6.39 -36.52
C THR A 440 14.02 5.17 -35.69
N ASN A 441 14.82 4.78 -34.71
CA ASN A 441 14.55 3.68 -33.80
C ASN A 441 14.22 4.17 -32.37
N SER A 442 13.86 5.43 -32.19
CA SER A 442 13.63 5.99 -30.85
C SER A 442 12.23 5.77 -30.28
N VAL A 443 12.11 5.96 -28.97
CA VAL A 443 10.85 5.97 -28.25
C VAL A 443 9.90 7.05 -28.78
N ALA A 444 10.41 8.24 -29.10
CA ALA A 444 9.61 9.31 -29.71
C ALA A 444 9.06 8.88 -31.09
N ASN A 445 9.86 8.16 -31.88
CA ASN A 445 9.39 7.68 -33.18
C ASN A 445 8.24 6.67 -33.03
N PHE A 446 8.36 5.68 -32.14
CA PHE A 446 7.25 4.78 -31.81
C PHE A 446 6.00 5.57 -31.38
N TRP A 447 6.17 6.50 -30.42
CA TRP A 447 5.06 7.24 -29.83
C TRP A 447 4.27 8.08 -30.84
N HIS A 448 4.95 8.66 -31.83
CA HIS A 448 4.31 9.51 -32.83
C HIS A 448 3.84 8.72 -34.06
N SER A 449 4.68 7.84 -34.60
CA SER A 449 4.42 7.16 -35.87
C SER A 449 3.38 6.06 -35.76
N ASN A 450 3.26 5.44 -34.59
CA ASN A 450 2.29 4.38 -34.37
C ASN A 450 0.94 4.93 -33.91
N ARG A 451 0.81 6.21 -33.57
CA ARG A 451 -0.45 6.80 -33.10
C ARG A 451 -1.48 6.85 -34.24
N TYR A 452 -2.66 6.31 -34.01
CA TYR A 452 -3.77 6.28 -34.95
C TYR A 452 -5.05 6.77 -34.30
N THR A 453 -5.74 7.70 -34.98
CA THR A 453 -7.09 8.12 -34.60
C THR A 453 -8.07 7.46 -35.57
N PRO A 454 -8.89 6.50 -35.12
CA PRO A 454 -9.90 5.89 -35.98
C PRO A 454 -10.85 6.97 -36.51
N PRO A 455 -11.29 6.90 -37.78
CA PRO A 455 -12.31 7.80 -38.28
C PRO A 455 -13.58 7.69 -37.43
N PRO A 456 -14.33 8.78 -37.23
CA PRO A 456 -15.59 8.71 -36.52
C PRO A 456 -16.50 7.68 -37.19
N ALA A 457 -17.07 6.77 -36.39
CA ALA A 457 -18.03 5.81 -36.91
C ALA A 457 -19.17 6.57 -37.58
N ASN A 458 -19.34 6.39 -38.90
CA ASN A 458 -20.47 6.97 -39.62
C ASN A 458 -21.76 6.58 -38.90
N GLN A 459 -22.54 7.59 -38.47
CA GLN A 459 -23.83 7.44 -37.79
C GLN A 459 -24.86 6.73 -38.65
#